data_AF-A0A8X8CUW0-F1
#
_entry.id   AF-A0A8X8CUW0-F1
#
_cell.length_a   1.000
_cell.length_b   1.000
_cell.length_c   1.000
_cell.angle_alpha   90.00
_cell.angle_beta   90.00
_cell.angle_gamma   90.00
#
_symmetry.space_group_name_H-M   'P 1'
#
loop_
_entity.id
_entity.type
_entity.pdbx_description
1 polymer ?
#
loop_
_entity_poly.entity_id
_entity_poly.type
_entity_poly.pdbx_seq_one_letter_code
_entity_poly.pdbx_strand_id
1 'polypeptide(L)'
;MFCREEIRGVVLTIEKMYRDGRQLVKGGGGSNQLNAKQLRQRIGIKPCLADCLDGLMILHEMHQAEYVMFFCLKSLHRYLLKSSVVSALSALTLKPSSSDLGALQQLLIDEPNIPKEEGR
;
A
#
# COMPACT_ATOMS: atom_id res chain seq x y z
N MET A 1 -3.90 -17.11 -1.75
CA MET A 1 -4.17 -15.81 -1.11
C MET A 1 -2.82 -15.17 -0.85
N PHE A 2 -2.47 -14.05 -1.49
CA PHE A 2 -1.16 -13.42 -1.32
C PHE A 2 -1.00 -12.83 0.09
N CYS A 3 0.16 -13.04 0.72
CA CYS A 3 0.51 -12.43 2.00
C CYS A 3 0.78 -10.92 1.84
N ARG A 4 0.60 -10.16 2.92
CA ARG A 4 0.75 -8.69 2.92
C ARG A 4 2.15 -8.24 2.48
N GLU A 5 3.20 -8.93 2.95
CA GLU A 5 4.57 -8.60 2.55
C GLU A 5 4.81 -8.83 1.05
N GLU A 6 4.18 -9.85 0.47
CA GLU A 6 4.33 -10.17 -0.97
C GLU A 6 3.78 -9.05 -1.85
N ILE A 7 2.57 -8.55 -1.54
CA ILE A 7 1.97 -7.43 -2.29
C ILE A 7 2.80 -6.15 -2.10
N ARG A 8 3.26 -5.87 -0.88
CA ARG A 8 4.17 -4.75 -0.60
C ARG A 8 5.47 -4.89 -1.39
N GLY A 9 6.03 -6.09 -1.48
CA GLY A 9 7.24 -6.39 -2.24
C GLY A 9 7.07 -6.14 -3.75
N VAL A 10 5.93 -6.57 -4.32
CA VAL A 10 5.59 -6.31 -5.73
C VAL A 10 5.49 -4.81 -5.99
N VAL A 11 4.74 -4.09 -5.15
CA VAL A 11 4.57 -2.64 -5.25
C VAL A 11 5.93 -1.90 -5.22
N LEU A 12 6.80 -2.23 -4.25
CA LEU A 12 8.14 -1.64 -4.14
C LEU A 12 9.04 -1.97 -5.34
N THR A 13 8.90 -3.17 -5.90
CA THR A 13 9.67 -3.59 -7.08
C THR A 13 9.26 -2.80 -8.31
N ILE A 14 7.95 -2.64 -8.55
CA ILE A 14 7.44 -1.85 -9.68
C ILE A 14 7.85 -0.38 -9.52
N GLU A 15 7.73 0.17 -8.31
CA GLU A 15 8.13 1.55 -8.01
C GLU A 15 9.63 1.77 -8.28
N LYS A 16 10.48 0.83 -7.86
CA LYS A 16 11.91 0.85 -8.15
C LYS A 16 12.18 0.83 -9.66
N MET A 17 11.55 -0.10 -10.40
CA MET A 17 11.70 -0.19 -11.86
C MET A 17 11.27 1.10 -12.56
N TYR A 18 10.18 1.73 -12.12
CA TYR A 18 9.72 3.01 -12.64
C TYR A 18 10.74 4.14 -12.36
N ARG A 19 11.25 4.24 -11.13
CA ARG A 19 12.27 5.23 -10.75
C ARG A 19 13.55 5.07 -11.56
N ASP A 20 14.08 3.86 -11.64
CA ASP A 20 15.30 3.55 -12.38
C ASP A 20 15.13 3.88 -13.87
N GLY A 21 14.00 3.48 -14.47
CA GLY A 21 13.66 3.81 -15.84
C GLY A 21 13.52 5.33 -16.09
N ARG A 22 12.95 6.07 -15.15
CA ARG A 22 12.82 7.54 -15.24
C ARG A 22 14.17 8.25 -15.10
N GLN A 23 15.08 7.76 -14.27
CA GLN A 23 16.42 8.31 -14.12
C GLN A 23 17.25 8.16 -15.41
N LEU A 24 17.06 7.06 -16.15
CA LEU A 24 17.69 6.87 -17.46
C LEU A 24 17.16 7.86 -18.52
N VAL A 25 15.98 8.45 -18.31
CA VAL A 25 15.33 9.43 -19.20
C VAL A 25 15.60 10.88 -18.78
N LYS A 26 15.53 11.19 -17.48
CA LYS A 26 15.75 12.52 -16.93
C LYS A 26 17.25 12.72 -16.68
N GLY A 27 17.92 13.26 -17.70
CA GLY A 27 19.37 13.44 -17.76
C GLY A 27 20.00 14.00 -16.48
N GLY A 28 20.90 13.20 -15.90
CA GLY A 28 21.94 13.65 -14.99
C GLY A 28 23.29 13.26 -15.56
N GLY A 29 23.87 14.12 -16.42
CA GLY A 29 25.30 14.20 -16.76
C GLY A 29 26.10 12.94 -17.15
N GLY A 30 25.48 11.77 -17.34
CA GLY A 30 26.17 10.49 -17.54
C GLY A 30 25.99 9.90 -18.94
N SER A 31 27.01 9.18 -19.41
CA SER A 31 27.17 8.60 -20.76
C SER A 31 26.09 7.60 -21.22
N ASN A 32 25.09 7.26 -20.38
CA ASN A 32 24.07 6.23 -20.63
C ASN A 32 22.65 6.79 -20.83
N GLN A 33 22.50 8.08 -21.12
CA GLN A 33 21.20 8.74 -21.29
C GLN A 33 20.48 8.27 -22.57
N LEU A 34 19.20 7.91 -22.44
CA LEU A 34 18.35 7.64 -23.59
C LEU A 34 17.82 8.95 -24.20
N ASN A 35 18.03 9.13 -25.50
CA ASN A 35 17.48 10.25 -26.26
C ASN A 35 15.94 10.10 -26.36
N ALA A 36 15.20 11.22 -26.37
CA ALA A 36 13.77 11.28 -26.67
C ALA A 36 13.35 10.49 -27.93
N LYS A 37 14.23 10.40 -28.94
CA LYS A 37 14.02 9.55 -30.13
C LYS A 37 14.06 8.06 -29.82
N GLN A 38 14.99 7.60 -28.98
CA GLN A 38 15.09 6.19 -28.56
C GLN A 38 13.92 5.82 -27.63
N LEU A 39 13.50 6.75 -26.77
CA LEU A 39 12.37 6.56 -25.87
C LEU A 39 11.04 6.32 -26.62
N ARG A 40 10.86 7.02 -27.74
CA ARG A 40 9.67 6.92 -28.61
C ARG A 40 9.84 5.95 -29.77
N GLN A 41 11.00 5.30 -29.88
CA GLN A 41 11.27 4.36 -30.97
C GLN A 41 10.38 3.14 -30.82
N ARG A 42 9.67 2.80 -31.90
CA ARG A 42 8.86 1.59 -32.01
C ARG A 42 9.56 0.61 -32.94
N ILE A 43 9.57 -0.66 -32.56
CA ILE A 43 10.05 -1.76 -33.41
C ILE A 43 8.86 -2.67 -33.66
N GLY A 44 8.31 -2.59 -34.88
CA GLY A 44 7.07 -3.26 -35.25
C GLY A 44 5.87 -2.76 -34.43
N ILE A 45 5.04 -3.70 -33.97
CA ILE A 45 3.84 -3.43 -33.15
C ILE A 45 4.13 -3.30 -31.65
N LYS A 46 5.38 -3.39 -31.23
CA LYS A 46 5.75 -3.39 -29.81
C LYS A 46 5.60 -1.97 -29.22
N PRO A 47 5.04 -1.82 -28.00
CA PRO A 47 4.99 -0.52 -27.31
C PRO A 47 6.39 0.09 -27.22
N CYS A 48 6.49 1.41 -27.35
CA CYS A 48 7.76 2.10 -27.15
C CYS A 48 8.10 2.16 -25.67
N LEU A 49 9.35 2.52 -25.35
CA LEU A 49 9.80 2.56 -23.96
C LEU A 49 9.02 3.60 -23.12
N ALA A 50 8.56 4.70 -23.72
CA ALA A 50 7.64 5.62 -23.04
C ALA A 50 6.33 4.92 -22.64
N ASP A 51 5.71 4.19 -23.58
CA ASP A 51 4.46 3.45 -23.33
C ASP A 51 4.65 2.43 -22.20
N CYS A 52 5.82 1.79 -22.11
CA CYS A 52 6.16 0.86 -21.03
C CYS A 52 6.33 1.54 -19.67
N LEU A 53 6.95 2.72 -19.62
CA LEU A 53 7.11 3.50 -18.39
C LEU A 53 5.76 4.02 -17.87
N ASP A 54 4.90 4.47 -18.78
CA ASP A 54 3.54 4.88 -18.45
C ASP A 54 2.72 3.68 -17.94
N GLY A 55 2.85 2.52 -18.59
CA GLY A 55 2.24 1.27 -18.12
C GLY A 55 2.72 0.83 -16.73
N LEU A 56 4.01 0.97 -16.43
CA LEU A 56 4.56 0.69 -15.10
C LEU A 56 4.00 1.62 -14.02
N MET A 57 3.83 2.90 -14.34
CA MET A 57 3.22 3.87 -13.43
C MET A 57 1.77 3.50 -13.11
N ILE A 58 0.97 3.18 -14.14
CA ILE A 58 -0.41 2.74 -13.97
C ILE A 58 -0.48 1.46 -13.12
N LEU A 59 0.40 0.49 -13.40
CA LEU A 59 0.45 -0.77 -12.66
C LEU A 59 0.81 -0.55 -11.18
N HIS A 60 1.75 0.36 -10.91
CA HIS A 60 2.08 0.77 -9.55
C HIS A 60 0.88 1.41 -8.85
N GLU A 61 0.20 2.35 -9.49
CA GLU A 61 -0.98 3.02 -8.93
C GLU A 61 -2.11 2.03 -8.62
N MET A 62 -2.37 1.08 -9.51
CA MET A 62 -3.37 0.03 -9.31
C MET A 62 -3.05 -0.83 -8.08
N HIS A 63 -1.82 -1.33 -7.97
CA HIS A 63 -1.43 -2.19 -6.84
C HIS A 63 -1.29 -1.43 -5.53
N GLN A 64 -0.89 -0.15 -5.56
CA GLN A 64 -0.92 0.72 -4.39
C GLN A 64 -2.36 0.93 -3.90
N ALA A 65 -3.30 1.22 -4.81
CA ALA A 65 -4.70 1.40 -4.45
C ALA A 65 -5.29 0.11 -3.87
N GLU A 66 -4.97 -1.05 -4.44
CA GLU A 66 -5.39 -2.35 -3.92
C GLU A 66 -4.80 -2.61 -2.51
N TYR A 67 -3.50 -2.34 -2.32
CA TYR A 67 -2.83 -2.47 -1.03
C TYR A 67 -3.48 -1.57 0.03
N VAL A 68 -3.69 -0.28 -0.29
CA VAL A 68 -4.32 0.70 0.62
C VAL A 68 -5.76 0.35 0.92
N MET A 69 -6.55 -0.07 -0.09
CA MET A 69 -7.94 -0.45 0.11
C MET A 69 -8.04 -1.71 0.99
N PHE A 70 -7.22 -2.73 0.74
CA PHE A 70 -7.16 -3.93 1.59
C PHE A 70 -6.75 -3.58 3.01
N PHE A 71 -5.82 -2.63 3.16
CA PHE A 71 -5.39 -2.10 4.44
C PHE A 71 -6.53 -1.40 5.19
N CYS A 72 -7.21 -0.46 4.54
CA CYS A 72 -8.34 0.30 5.08
C CYS A 72 -9.51 -0.60 5.42
N LEU A 73 -9.85 -1.58 4.57
CA LEU A 73 -10.95 -2.51 4.81
C LEU A 73 -10.67 -3.41 6.01
N LYS A 74 -9.43 -3.90 6.17
CA LYS A 74 -9.00 -4.64 7.36
C LYS A 74 -9.04 -3.79 8.63
N SER A 75 -8.62 -2.53 8.53
CA SER A 75 -8.66 -1.58 9.65
C SER A 75 -10.11 -1.28 10.07
N LEU A 76 -10.98 -1.01 9.10
CA LEU A 76 -12.40 -0.72 9.33
C LEU A 76 -13.13 -1.92 9.93
N HIS A 77 -12.93 -3.13 9.39
CA HIS A 77 -13.56 -4.33 9.93
C HIS A 77 -13.11 -4.60 11.38
N ARG A 78 -11.82 -4.39 11.67
CA ARG A 78 -11.29 -4.46 13.03
C ARG A 78 -11.92 -3.41 13.95
N TYR A 79 -12.06 -2.17 13.49
CA TYR A 79 -12.70 -1.10 14.27
C TYR A 79 -14.17 -1.42 14.59
N LEU A 80 -14.93 -1.88 13.58
CA LEU A 80 -16.34 -2.26 13.75
C LEU A 80 -16.51 -3.42 14.73
N LEU A 81 -15.65 -4.44 14.66
CA LEU A 81 -15.64 -5.55 15.62
C LEU A 81 -15.39 -5.07 17.06
N LYS A 82 -14.36 -4.23 17.27
CA LYS A 82 -14.05 -3.67 18.59
C LYS A 82 -15.23 -2.86 19.15
N SER A 83 -15.81 -1.99 18.33
CA SER A 83 -16.97 -1.17 18.71
C SER A 83 -18.19 -2.03 19.06
N SER A 84 -18.46 -3.08 18.26
CA SER A 84 -19.56 -4.00 18.51
C SER A 84 -19.40 -4.76 19.82
N VAL A 85 -18.20 -5.24 20.15
CA VAL A 85 -17.92 -5.92 21.43
C VAL A 85 -18.14 -4.99 22.62
N VAL A 86 -17.61 -3.76 22.57
CA VAL A 86 -17.79 -2.76 23.64
C VAL A 86 -19.27 -2.41 23.82
N SER A 87 -20.01 -2.25 22.72
CA SER A 87 -21.44 -1.97 22.74
C SER A 87 -22.26 -3.15 23.28
N ALA A 88 -21.97 -4.38 22.86
CA ALA A 88 -22.62 -5.58 23.34
C ALA A 88 -22.38 -5.82 24.83
N LEU A 89 -21.15 -5.59 25.33
CA LEU A 89 -20.83 -5.67 26.75
C LEU A 89 -21.51 -4.59 27.58
N SER A 90 -21.73 -3.40 27.01
CA SER A 90 -22.50 -2.35 27.67
C SER A 90 -24.00 -2.65 27.71
N ALA A 91 -24.51 -3.40 26.73
CA ALA A 91 -25.92 -3.76 26.60
C ALA A 91 -26.29 -5.04 27.38
N LEU A 92 -25.38 -6.01 27.48
CA LEU A 92 -25.55 -7.21 28.29
C LEU A 92 -25.32 -6.81 29.75
N THR A 93 -26.28 -7.11 30.63
CA THR A 93 -26.33 -6.82 32.08
C THR A 93 -25.16 -7.34 32.93
N LEU A 94 -24.11 -7.88 32.32
CA LEU A 94 -22.80 -8.00 32.91
C LEU A 94 -22.33 -6.57 33.22
N LYS A 95 -22.62 -5.99 34.38
CA LYS A 95 -22.00 -4.73 34.81
C LYS A 95 -20.49 -4.98 34.88
N PRO A 96 -19.70 -4.67 33.83
CA PRO A 96 -18.26 -4.79 33.97
C PRO A 96 -17.88 -3.64 34.91
N SER A 97 -16.91 -3.83 35.79
CA SER A 97 -16.41 -2.65 36.49
C SER A 97 -15.88 -1.67 35.43
N SER A 98 -15.97 -0.35 35.68
CA SER A 98 -15.46 0.64 34.72
C SER A 98 -13.98 0.41 34.38
N SER A 99 -13.22 -0.21 35.29
CA SER A 99 -11.86 -0.67 35.02
C SER A 99 -11.77 -1.85 34.07
N ASP A 100 -12.69 -2.83 34.12
CA ASP A 100 -12.68 -3.99 33.22
C ASP A 100 -13.00 -3.57 31.78
N LEU A 101 -13.95 -2.65 31.61
CA LEU A 101 -14.28 -2.09 30.29
C LEU A 101 -13.11 -1.28 29.73
N GLY A 102 -12.45 -0.48 30.58
CA GLY A 102 -11.24 0.26 30.20
C GLY A 102 -10.07 -0.66 29.86
N ALA A 103 -9.84 -1.72 30.63
CA ALA A 103 -8.79 -2.70 30.38
C ALA A 103 -9.04 -3.50 29.08
N LEU A 104 -10.30 -3.87 28.81
CA LEU A 104 -10.67 -4.55 27.57
C LEU A 104 -10.55 -3.63 26.35
N GLN A 105 -10.94 -2.36 26.50
CA GLN A 105 -10.71 -1.34 25.49
C GLN A 105 -9.21 -1.18 25.21
N GLN A 106 -8.38 -1.22 26.27
CA GLN A 106 -6.93 -1.11 26.14
C GLN A 106 -6.28 -2.35 25.54
N LEU A 107 -6.74 -3.55 25.88
CA LEU A 107 -6.35 -4.81 25.22
C LEU A 107 -6.72 -4.82 23.74
N LEU A 108 -7.90 -4.29 23.39
CA LEU A 108 -8.30 -4.11 22.01
C LEU A 108 -7.43 -3.05 21.33
N ILE A 109 -6.96 -2.01 22.02
CA ILE A 109 -6.05 -1.00 21.45
C ILE A 109 -4.63 -1.54 21.29
N ASP A 110 -4.14 -2.38 22.20
CA ASP A 110 -2.78 -2.94 22.25
C ASP A 110 -2.53 -4.08 21.25
N GLU A 111 -3.59 -4.69 20.70
CA GLU A 111 -3.50 -5.59 19.53
C GLU A 111 -2.70 -4.92 18.41
N PRO A 112 -1.69 -5.62 17.82
CA PRO A 112 -0.55 -5.02 17.13
C PRO A 112 -0.98 -3.85 16.27
N ASN A 113 -0.62 -2.67 16.77
CA ASN A 113 -0.84 -1.41 16.11
C ASN A 113 -0.31 -1.55 14.68
N ILE A 114 -1.18 -1.22 13.73
CA ILE A 114 -0.81 -0.90 12.37
C ILE A 114 0.52 -0.12 12.42
N PRO A 115 1.59 -0.57 11.75
CA PRO A 115 2.79 0.25 11.66
C PRO A 115 2.34 1.58 11.05
N LYS A 116 2.47 2.65 11.84
CA LYS A 116 2.35 4.01 11.36
C LYS A 116 3.44 4.14 10.32
N GLU A 117 3.02 4.14 9.05
CA GLU A 117 3.73 4.69 7.90
C GLU A 117 5.19 5.07 8.22
N GLU A 118 6.11 4.13 7.98
CA GLU A 118 7.53 4.44 7.96
C GLU A 118 7.75 5.43 6.83
N GLY A 119 7.87 6.70 7.20
CA GLY A 119 8.26 7.75 6.29
C GLY A 119 9.58 7.42 5.62
N ARG A 120 9.59 7.55 4.30
CA ARG A 120 10.70 8.09 3.51
C ARG A 120 10.21 8.47 2.13
#